data_AF-A0A3L6TV43-F1
#
_entry.id   AF-A0A3L6TV43-F1
#
_cell.length_a   1.000
_cell.length_b   1.000
_cell.length_c   1.000
_cell.angle_alpha   90.00
_cell.angle_beta   90.00
_cell.angle_gamma   90.00
#
_symmetry.space_group_name_H-M   'P 1'
#
loop_
_entity.id
_entity.type
_entity.pdbx_description
1 polymer ?
#
loop_
_entity_poly.entity_id
_entity_poly.type
_entity_poly.pdbx_seq_one_letter_code
_entity_poly.pdbx_strand_id
1 'polypeptide(L)' 'MVRKLELERCVREVMEGETSKQFRSNAQSWSEKAKKAMAERGSSDSNMVEFLSKLRTNRFAYKHVV' A
#
# COMPACT_ATOMS: atom_id res chain seq x y z
N MET A 1 -19.37 19.12 -15.33
CA MET A 1 -19.67 17.94 -16.18
C MET A 1 -18.48 17.69 -17.09
N VAL A 2 -17.88 16.49 -17.07
CA VAL A 2 -16.76 16.16 -17.97
C VAL A 2 -17.33 15.82 -19.35
N ARG A 3 -16.69 16.32 -20.41
CA ARG A 3 -17.13 16.08 -21.79
C ARG A 3 -16.81 14.63 -22.19
N LYS A 4 -17.70 13.96 -22.91
CA LYS A 4 -17.53 12.56 -23.35
C LYS A 4 -16.17 12.33 -24.04
N LEU A 5 -15.75 13.25 -24.90
CA LEU A 5 -14.47 13.19 -25.62
C LEU A 5 -13.25 13.24 -24.68
N GLU A 6 -13.32 14.05 -23.62
CA GLU A 6 -12.25 14.14 -22.62
C GLU A 6 -12.15 12.85 -21.82
N LEU A 7 -13.29 12.26 -21.44
CA LEU A 7 -13.31 10.96 -20.78
C LEU A 7 -12.71 9.87 -21.67
N GLU A 8 -13.11 9.79 -22.93
CA GLU A 8 -12.55 8.82 -23.88
C GLU A 8 -11.05 9.02 -24.11
N ARG A 9 -10.58 10.27 -24.18
CA ARG A 9 -9.15 10.58 -24.28
C ARG A 9 -8.38 10.08 -23.07
N CYS A 10 -8.83 10.41 -21.86
CA CYS A 10 -8.18 9.97 -20.63
C CYS A 10 -8.16 8.44 -20.52
N VAL A 11 -9.27 7.77 -20.80
CA VAL A 11 -9.33 6.30 -20.76
C VAL A 11 -8.33 5.69 -21.75
N ARG A 12 -8.26 6.18 -22.99
CA ARG A 12 -7.26 5.71 -23.96
C ARG A 12 -5.83 5.96 -23.49
N GLU A 13 -5.55 7.10 -22.86
CA GLU A 13 -4.21 7.41 -22.36
C GLU A 13 -3.73 6.42 -21.27
N VAL A 14 -4.60 6.05 -20.32
CA VAL A 14 -4.25 5.06 -19.29
C VAL A 14 -4.27 3.62 -19.81
N MET A 15 -5.07 3.32 -20.83
CA MET A 15 -5.29 1.94 -21.28
C MET A 15 -4.47 1.55 -22.51
N GLU A 16 -4.06 2.49 -23.35
CA GLU A 16 -3.46 2.23 -24.68
C GLU A 16 -2.13 2.98 -24.88
N GLY A 17 -1.33 2.53 -25.86
CA GLY A 17 -0.07 3.18 -26.23
C GLY A 17 1.08 2.99 -25.23
N GLU A 18 2.23 3.63 -25.51
CA GLU A 18 3.45 3.46 -24.72
C GLU A 18 3.32 3.99 -23.28
N THR A 19 2.59 5.09 -23.08
CA THR A 19 2.32 5.65 -21.74
C THR A 19 1.59 4.65 -20.86
N SER A 20 0.60 3.92 -21.40
CA SER A 20 -0.12 2.88 -20.64
C SER A 20 0.80 1.77 -20.15
N LYS A 21 1.84 1.39 -20.91
CA LYS A 21 2.82 0.38 -20.49
C LYS A 21 3.63 0.87 -19.30
N GLN A 22 4.02 2.15 -19.28
CA GLN A 22 4.71 2.75 -18.14
C GLN A 22 3.82 2.76 -16.89
N PHE A 23 2.54 3.12 -17.02
CA PHE A 23 1.60 3.05 -15.90
C PHE A 23 1.45 1.64 -15.33
N ARG A 24 1.31 0.62 -16.19
CA ARG A 24 1.24 -0.77 -15.75
C ARG A 24 2.52 -1.23 -15.05
N SER A 25 3.69 -0.89 -15.59
CA SER A 25 4.98 -1.20 -14.97
C SER A 25 5.14 -0.56 -13.59
N ASN A 26 4.77 0.72 -13.47
CA ASN A 26 4.80 1.43 -12.19
C ASN A 26 3.83 0.81 -11.17
N ALA A 27 2.60 0.50 -11.59
CA ALA A 27 1.62 -0.16 -10.74
C ALA A 27 2.10 -1.54 -10.27
N GLN A 28 2.71 -2.32 -11.16
CA GLN A 28 3.32 -3.61 -10.80
C GLN A 28 4.45 -3.43 -9.79
N SER A 29 5.37 -2.48 -10.02
CA SER A 29 6.47 -2.17 -9.09
C SER A 29 5.95 -1.77 -7.70
N TRP A 30 4.93 -0.92 -7.63
CA TRP A 30 4.30 -0.54 -6.37
C TRP A 30 3.62 -1.73 -5.68
N SER A 31 2.92 -2.57 -6.43
CA SER A 31 2.32 -3.81 -5.91
C SER A 31 3.39 -4.74 -5.33
N GLU A 32 4.50 -4.95 -6.02
CA GLU A 32 5.59 -5.79 -5.53
C GLU A 32 6.24 -5.23 -4.26
N LYS A 33 6.45 -3.90 -4.20
CA LYS A 33 6.96 -3.24 -3.00
C LYS A 33 6.02 -3.40 -1.82
N ALA A 34 4.71 -3.20 -2.02
CA ALA A 34 3.71 -3.37 -0.98
C ALA A 34 3.66 -4.83 -0.49
N LYS A 35 3.68 -5.81 -1.40
CA LYS A 35 3.73 -7.23 -1.04
C LYS A 35 4.98 -7.57 -0.23
N LYS A 36 6.16 -7.08 -0.61
CA LYS A 36 7.42 -7.30 0.12
C LYS A 36 7.41 -6.67 1.51
N ALA A 37 6.84 -5.47 1.66
CA ALA A 37 6.72 -4.82 2.96
C ALA A 37 5.80 -5.59 3.93
N MET A 38 4.73 -6.20 3.40
CA MET A 38 3.74 -6.98 4.17
C MET A 38 4.10 -8.45 4.37
N ALA A 39 5.04 -9.00 3.59
CA ALA A 39 5.49 -10.39 3.72
C ALA A 39 6.15 -10.64 5.09
N GLU A 40 6.31 -11.92 5.45
CA GLU A 40 7.00 -12.31 6.69
C GLU A 40 8.39 -11.65 6.78
N ARG A 41 8.70 -11.03 7.92
CA ARG A 41 9.93 -10.24 8.16
C ARG A 41 10.06 -9.01 7.25
N GLY A 42 9.00 -8.64 6.54
CA GLY A 42 8.88 -7.38 5.84
C GLY A 42 8.82 -6.20 6.82
N SER A 43 8.99 -4.99 6.30
CA SER A 43 9.02 -3.79 7.15
C SER A 43 7.68 -3.53 7.84
N SER A 44 6.56 -3.65 7.13
CA SER A 44 5.23 -3.47 7.70
C SER A 44 4.87 -4.61 8.65
N ASP A 45 5.25 -5.85 8.34
CA ASP A 45 5.10 -7.00 9.25
C ASP A 45 5.85 -6.76 10.57
N SER A 46 7.13 -6.41 10.49
CA SER A 46 7.97 -6.11 11.65
C SER A 46 7.40 -4.96 12.51
N ASN A 47 6.94 -3.89 11.87
CA ASN A 47 6.33 -2.75 12.55
C ASN A 47 5.03 -3.15 13.29
N MET A 48 4.22 -4.03 12.70
CA MET A 48 3.01 -4.53 13.36
C MET A 48 3.36 -5.39 14.59
N VAL A 49 4.37 -6.27 14.47
CA VAL A 49 4.85 -7.07 15.62
C VAL A 49 5.36 -6.16 16.75
N GLU A 50 6.12 -5.13 16.42
CA GLU A 50 6.59 -4.15 17.39
C GLU A 50 5.43 -3.41 18.06
N PHE A 51 4.45 -2.95 17.28
CA PHE A 51 3.26 -2.27 17.80
C PHE A 51 2.48 -3.14 18.79
N LEU A 52 2.20 -4.40 18.43
CA LEU A 52 1.51 -5.35 19.32
C LEU A 52 2.30 -5.63 20.59
N SER A 53 3.64 -5.72 20.48
CA SER A 53 4.53 -5.90 21.62
C SER A 53 4.42 -4.73 22.61
N LYS A 54 4.41 -3.48 22.11
CA LYS A 54 4.23 -2.27 22.93
C LYS A 54 2.87 -2.24 23.61
N LEU A 55 1.79 -2.56 22.89
CA LEU A 55 0.44 -2.64 23.48
C LEU A 55 0.36 -3.67 24.60
N ARG A 56 1.00 -4.83 24.43
CA ARG A 56 1.05 -5.88 25.43
C ARG A 56 1.81 -5.42 26.68
N THR A 57 2.97 -4.80 26.52
CA THR A 57 3.75 -4.24 27.64
C THR A 57 2.95 -3.18 28.40
N ASN A 58 2.29 -2.26 27.70
CA ASN A 58 1.44 -1.26 28.34
C ASN A 58 0.32 -1.91 29.17
N ARG A 59 -0.35 -2.95 28.64
CA ARG A 59 -1.40 -3.67 29.38
C ARG A 59 -0.87 -4.31 30.67
N PHE A 60 0.34 -4.86 30.65
CA PHE A 60 0.97 -5.40 31.87
C PHE A 60 1.31 -4.29 32.86
N ALA A 61 1.85 -3.16 32.39
CA ALA A 61 2.12 -2.01 33.25
C ALA A 61 0.84 -1.51 33.94
N TYR A 62 -0.29 -1.38 33.22
CA TYR A 62 -1.57 -1.01 33.83
C TYR A 62 -2.05 -2.03 34.86
N LYS A 63 -1.93 -3.34 34.59
CA LYS A 63 -2.34 -4.41 35.52
C LYS A 63 -1.53 -4.50 36.82
N HIS A 64 -0.34 -3.91 36.87
CA HIS A 64 0.49 -3.86 38.08
C HIS A 64 0.42 -2.52 38.81
N VAL A 65 -0.32 -1.54 38.27
CA VAL A 65 -0.56 -0.22 38.88
C VAL A 65 -1.94 -0.14 39.55
N VAL A 66 -2.88 -1.04 39.21
CA VAL A 66 -4.15 -1.24 39.93
C VAL A 66 -4.14 -2.48 40.81
#